data_AF-A0A6L9FED8-F1
#
_entry.id   AF-A0A6L9FED8-F1
#
_cell.length_a   1.000
_cell.length_b   1.000
_cell.length_c   1.000
_cell.angle_alpha   90.00
_cell.angle_beta   90.00
_cell.angle_gamma   90.00
#
_symmetry.space_group_name_H-M   'P 1'
#
loop_
_entity.id
_entity.type
_entity.pdbx_description
1 polymer ?
#
loop_
_entity_poly.entity_id
_entity_poly.type
_entity_poly.pdbx_seq_one_letter_code
_entity_poly.pdbx_strand_id
1 'polypeptide(L)' 'MNDTNKLLMIILCVLLPPLAVFVDKGLGKDFIINLILTFFFFVPGMIHALWLIMK' A
#
# COMPACT_ATOMS: atom_id res chain seq x y z
N MET A 1 -9.20 -2.89 16.42
CA MET A 1 -8.17 -3.11 15.38
C MET A 1 -6.89 -3.41 16.13
N ASN A 2 -6.44 -4.67 16.12
CA ASN A 2 -5.31 -5.13 16.94
C ASN A 2 -4.04 -4.37 16.51
N ASP A 3 -3.30 -3.74 17.43
CA ASP A 3 -2.18 -2.84 17.13
C ASP A 3 -1.10 -3.47 16.23
N THR A 4 -0.98 -4.80 16.29
CA THR A 4 -0.13 -5.61 15.40
C THR A 4 -0.43 -5.39 13.91
N ASN A 5 -1.70 -5.18 13.53
CA ASN A 5 -2.09 -5.05 12.12
C ASN A 5 -1.61 -3.73 11.52
N LYS A 6 -1.60 -2.64 12.29
CA LYS A 6 -1.10 -1.33 11.83
C LYS A 6 0.40 -1.37 11.58
N LEU A 7 1.16 -1.97 12.50
CA LEU A 7 2.60 -2.12 12.35
C LEU A 7 2.95 -2.97 11.11
N LEU A 8 2.24 -4.09 10.94
CA LEU A 8 2.38 -4.95 9.76
C LEU A 8 2.07 -4.21 8.45
N MET A 9 0.97 -3.43 8.41
CA MET A 9 0.59 -2.65 7.23
C MET A 9 1.63 -1.57 6.89
N ILE A 10 2.21 -0.90 7.90
CA ILE A 10 3.27 0.09 7.68
C ILE A 10 4.54 -0.58 7.12
N ILE A 11 4.95 -1.72 7.68
CA ILE A 11 6.10 -2.50 7.19
C ILE A 11 5.84 -2.97 5.76
N LEU A 12 4.65 -3.50 5.48
CA LEU A 12 4.24 -3.90 4.14
C LEU A 12 4.21 -2.72 3.17
N CYS A 13 3.79 -1.53 3.61
CA CYS A 13 3.74 -0.34 2.77
C CYS A 13 5.14 0.09 2.29
N VAL A 14 6.17 -0.05 3.13
CA VAL A 14 7.56 0.29 2.79
C VAL A 14 8.26 -0.84 2.03
N LEU A 15 8.00 -2.11 2.38
CA LEU A 15 8.65 -3.24 1.74
C LEU A 15 8.02 -3.55 0.38
N LEU A 16 6.69 -3.64 0.34
CA LEU A 16 5.90 -4.01 -0.83
C LEU A 16 4.59 -3.19 -0.86
N PRO A 17 4.65 -1.91 -1.24
CA PRO A 17 3.48 -1.01 -1.28
C PRO A 17 2.24 -1.61 -1.99
N PRO A 18 2.33 -2.31 -3.15
CA PRO A 18 1.14 -2.91 -3.78
C PRO A 18 0.50 -4.00 -2.92
N LEU A 19 1.26 -4.72 -2.10
CA LEU A 19 0.73 -5.77 -1.23
C LEU A 19 -0.05 -5.17 -0.05
N ALA A 20 0.41 -4.03 0.48
CA ALA A 20 -0.32 -3.28 1.50
C ALA A 20 -1.67 -2.76 0.97
N VAL A 21 -1.67 -2.20 -0.27
CA VAL A 21 -2.90 -1.77 -0.96
C VAL A 21 -3.83 -2.94 -1.26
N PHE A 22 -3.28 -4.10 -1.64
CA PHE A 22 -4.07 -5.30 -1.89
C PHE A 22 -4.77 -5.81 -0.61
N VAL A 23 -4.09 -5.76 0.53
CA VAL A 23 -4.68 -6.19 1.81
C VAL A 23 -5.78 -5.22 2.27
N ASP A 24 -5.63 -3.92 2.01
CA ASP A 24 -6.60 -2.90 2.41
C ASP A 24 -7.81 -2.77 1.46
N LYS A 25 -7.55 -2.70 0.15
CA LYS A 25 -8.58 -2.46 -0.90
C LYS A 25 -8.87 -3.66 -1.80
N GLY A 26 -8.10 -4.74 -1.73
CA GLY A 26 -8.23 -5.90 -2.61
C GLY A 26 -7.63 -5.69 -4.01
N LEU A 27 -7.97 -6.60 -4.94
CA LEU A 27 -7.56 -6.55 -6.35
C LEU A 27 -8.45 -5.55 -7.10
N GLY A 28 -8.22 -4.27 -6.85
CA GLY A 28 -8.93 -3.16 -7.47
C GLY A 28 -8.07 -2.33 -8.40
N LYS A 29 -8.70 -1.31 -8.98
CA LYS A 29 -8.06 -0.22 -9.71
C LYS A 29 -6.95 0.47 -8.91
N ASP A 30 -7.13 0.63 -7.60
CA ASP A 30 -6.12 1.20 -6.68
C ASP A 30 -4.85 0.32 -6.58
N PHE A 31 -4.99 -1.02 -6.60
CA PHE A 31 -3.86 -1.94 -6.63
C PHE A 31 -3.05 -1.81 -7.92
N ILE A 32 -3.73 -1.72 -9.07
CA ILE A 32 -3.09 -1.60 -10.38
C ILE A 32 -2.35 -0.25 -10.49
N ILE A 33 -2.96 0.85 -10.04
CA ILE A 33 -2.32 2.17 -9.98
C ILE A 33 -1.07 2.09 -9.10
N ASN A 34 -1.18 1.49 -7.92
CA ASN A 34 -0.06 1.39 -6.99
C ASN A 34 1.06 0.49 -7.52
N LEU A 35 0.71 -0.57 -8.26
CA LEU A 35 1.67 -1.47 -8.91
C LEU A 35 2.45 -0.76 -10.03
N ILE A 36 1.75 0.01 -10.89
CA ILE A 36 2.36 0.79 -11.96
C ILE A 36 3.24 1.90 -11.38
N LEU A 37 2.75 2.62 -10.37
CA LEU A 37 3.53 3.63 -9.66
C LEU A 37 4.77 3.00 -9.04
N THR A 38 4.66 1.88 -8.34
CA THR A 38 5.82 1.20 -7.74
C THR A 38 6.88 0.83 -8.79
N PHE A 39 6.46 0.51 -10.02
CA PHE A 39 7.36 0.14 -11.12
C PHE A 39 8.05 1.34 -11.80
N PHE A 40 7.36 2.48 -11.97
CA PHE A 40 7.90 3.67 -12.62
C PHE A 40 8.53 4.67 -11.62
N PHE A 41 7.92 4.81 -10.45
CA PHE A 41 8.30 5.74 -9.38
C PHE A 41 7.88 5.17 -8.00
N PHE A 42 8.81 4.47 -7.34
CA PHE A 42 8.56 3.83 -6.04
C PHE A 42 8.01 4.77 -4.96
N VAL A 43 8.50 6.01 -4.94
CA VAL A 43 8.12 7.03 -3.94
C VAL A 43 6.62 7.41 -3.98
N PRO A 44 6.03 7.84 -5.12
CA PRO A 44 4.60 8.12 -5.17
C PRO A 44 3.74 6.88 -4.90
N GLY A 45 4.20 5.68 -5.24
CA GLY A 45 3.51 4.42 -4.87
C GLY A 45 3.45 4.22 -3.35
N MET A 46 4.53 4.48 -2.62
CA MET A 46 4.50 4.46 -1.16
C MET A 46 3.54 5.50 -0.58
N ILE A 47 3.56 6.74 -1.07
CA ILE A 47 2.69 7.82 -0.56
C ILE A 47 1.22 7.47 -0.81
N HIS A 48 0.88 6.95 -1.99
CA HIS A 48 -0.49 6.55 -2.32
C HIS A 48 -0.97 5.40 -1.41
N ALA A 49 -0.15 4.37 -1.23
CA ALA A 49 -0.46 3.28 -0.32
C ALA A 49 -0.63 3.75 1.15
N LEU A 50 0.25 4.63 1.64
CA LEU A 50 0.15 5.21 2.97
C LEU A 50 -1.13 6.03 3.15
N TRP A 51 -1.47 6.87 2.16
CA TRP A 51 -2.71 7.65 2.18
C TRP A 51 -3.95 6.76 2.19
N LEU A 52 -3.92 5.64 1.47
CA LEU A 52 -5.01 4.68 1.40
C LEU A 52 -5.24 3.95 2.72
N ILE A 53 -4.16 3.62 3.44
CA ILE A 53 -4.16 2.90 4.73
C ILE A 53 -4.51 3.85 5.89
N MET A 54 -4.09 5.11 5.80
CA MET A 54 -4.41 6.14 6.79
C MET A 54 -5.84 6.68 6.64
N LYS A 55 -6.48 6.42 5.51
CA LYS A 55 -7.86 6.82 5.21
C LYS A 55 -8.86 5.78 5.70
#